data_AF-A0A437J4D4-F1
#
_entry.id   AF-A0A437J4D4-F1
#
_cell.length_a   1.000
_cell.length_b   1.000
_cell.length_c   1.000
_cell.angle_alpha   90.00
_cell.angle_beta   90.00
_cell.angle_gamma   90.00
#
_symmetry.space_group_name_H-M   'P 1'
#
loop_
_entity.id
_entity.type
_entity.pdbx_description
1 polymer ?
#
loop_
_entity_poly.entity_id
_entity_poly.type
_entity_poly.pdbx_seq_one_letter_code
_entity_poly.pdbx_strand_id
1 'polypeptide(L)' 'MQHFPERVLTEELVEARSMLQDVLATLDRQGECEAAYHVCAAIERLIGAPSTLAQWFMMTGRNPDGSRSMD' A
#
# COMPACT_ATOMS: atom_id res chain seq x y z
N MET A 1 -18.38 0.94 5.69
CA MET A 1 -17.01 0.48 5.41
C MET A 1 -17.06 -0.36 4.16
N GLN A 2 -16.46 0.09 3.05
CA GLN A 2 -16.31 -0.75 1.87
C GLN A 2 -15.30 -1.84 2.19
N HIS A 3 -15.74 -3.10 2.21
CA HIS A 3 -14.86 -4.24 2.34
C HIS A 3 -14.28 -4.51 0.96
N PHE A 4 -13.02 -4.14 0.74
CA PHE A 4 -12.31 -4.57 -0.46
C PHE A 4 -11.89 -6.03 -0.23
N PRO A 5 -12.38 -6.99 -1.02
CA PRO A 5 -11.90 -8.35 -0.90
C PRO A 5 -10.42 -8.36 -1.32
N GLU A 6 -9.51 -8.72 -0.40
CA GLU A 6 -8.12 -9.00 -0.76
C GLU A 6 -8.09 -10.03 -1.88
N ARG A 7 -7.24 -9.82 -2.90
CA ARG A 7 -7.07 -10.82 -3.96
C ARG A 7 -6.49 -12.09 -3.34
N VAL A 8 -7.12 -13.23 -3.64
CA VAL A 8 -6.54 -14.54 -3.37
C VAL A 8 -5.27 -14.66 -4.21
N LEU A 9 -4.12 -14.70 -3.54
CA LEU A 9 -2.82 -14.85 -4.17
C LEU A 9 -2.55 -16.32 -4.50
N THR A 10 -1.87 -16.58 -5.61
CA THR A 10 -1.21 -17.87 -5.84
C THR A 10 -0.05 -18.04 -4.86
N GLU A 11 0.40 -19.27 -4.62
CA GLU A 11 1.54 -19.55 -3.72
C GLU A 11 2.79 -18.72 -4.08
N GLU A 12 3.11 -18.61 -5.37
CA GLU A 12 4.21 -17.79 -5.88
C GLU A 12 4.07 -16.30 -5.49
N LEU A 13 2.85 -15.75 -5.52
CA LEU A 13 2.60 -14.36 -5.14
C LEU A 13 2.61 -14.16 -3.61
N VAL A 14 2.33 -15.22 -2.83
CA VAL A 14 2.51 -15.20 -1.37
C VAL A 14 3.99 -15.12 -1.01
N GLU A 15 4.84 -15.89 -1.68
CA GLU A 15 6.29 -15.82 -1.50
C GLU A 15 6.84 -14.45 -1.89
N ALA A 16 6.40 -13.91 -3.04
CA ALA A 16 6.76 -12.57 -3.48
C ALA A 16 6.37 -11.50 -2.45
N ARG A 17 5.19 -11.61 -1.84
CA ARG A 17 4.76 -10.73 -0.74
C ARG A 17 5.69 -10.84 0.46
N SER A 18 6.05 -12.05 0.87
CA SER A 18 6.95 -12.26 2.02
C SER A 18 8.31 -11.61 1.80
N MET A 19 8.91 -11.80 0.62
CA MET A 19 10.18 -11.16 0.27
C MET A 19 10.10 -9.63 0.30
N LEU A 20 9.00 -9.04 -0.19
CA LEU A 20 8.78 -7.60 -0.13
C LEU A 20 8.64 -7.10 1.33
N GLN A 21 8.02 -7.88 2.22
CA GLN A 21 7.91 -7.53 3.64
C GLN A 21 9.29 -7.54 4.34
N ASP A 22 10.15 -8.49 4.02
CA ASP A 22 11.52 -8.55 4.56
C ASP A 22 12.38 -7.36 4.07
N VAL A 23 12.23 -7.00 2.79
CA VAL A 23 12.88 -5.80 2.23
C VAL A 23 12.38 -4.54 2.93
N LEU A 24 11.06 -4.41 3.14
CA LEU A 24 10.48 -3.27 3.83
C LEU A 24 11.05 -3.11 5.25
N ALA A 25 11.17 -4.20 6.01
CA ALA A 25 11.75 -4.17 7.35
C ALA A 25 13.25 -3.76 7.35
N THR A 26 13.97 -4.10 6.28
CA THR A 26 15.37 -3.69 6.11
C THR A 26 15.48 -2.20 5.80
N LEU A 27 14.64 -1.70 4.88
CA LEU A 27 14.62 -0.28 4.49
C LEU A 27 14.19 0.62 5.66
N ASP A 28 13.19 0.20 6.44
CA ASP A 28 12.76 0.89 7.65
C ASP A 28 13.89 1.02 8.66
N ARG A 29 14.63 -0.07 8.91
CA ARG A 29 15.82 -0.06 9.80
C ARG A 29 16.92 0.87 9.31
N GLN A 30 17.05 1.06 8.00
CA GLN A 30 18.06 1.91 7.38
C GLN A 30 17.60 3.38 7.26
N GLY A 31 16.32 3.68 7.53
CA GLY A 31 15.77 5.02 7.35
C GLY A 31 15.52 5.40 5.88
N GLU A 32 15.46 4.41 4.98
CA GLU A 32 15.27 4.59 3.54
C GLU A 32 13.78 4.77 3.20
N CYS A 33 13.18 5.86 3.70
CA CYS A 33 11.73 6.08 3.68
C CYS A 33 11.12 6.11 2.26
N GLU A 34 11.84 6.66 1.27
CA GLU A 34 11.36 6.73 -0.12
C GLU A 34 11.32 5.34 -0.76
N ALA A 35 12.37 4.53 -0.56
CA ALA A 35 12.38 3.15 -1.03
C ALA A 35 11.32 2.30 -0.30
N ALA A 36 11.15 2.49 1.01
CA ALA A 36 10.11 1.81 1.80
C ALA A 36 8.70 2.14 1.26
N TYR A 37 8.44 3.40 0.91
CA TYR A 37 7.18 3.81 0.30
C TYR A 37 6.90 3.08 -1.02
N HIS A 38 7.91 2.94 -1.89
CA HIS A 38 7.76 2.19 -3.14
C HIS A 38 7.45 0.70 -2.91
N VAL A 39 8.04 0.08 -1.88
CA VAL A 39 7.77 -1.31 -1.52
C VAL A 39 6.35 -1.47 -0.98
N CYS A 40 5.87 -0.57 -0.11
CA CYS A 40 4.47 -0.56 0.33
C CYS A 40 3.50 -0.46 -0.87
N ALA A 41 3.78 0.45 -1.80
CA ALA A 41 2.94 0.63 -2.99
C ALA A 41 2.97 -0.59 -3.94
N ALA A 42 4.04 -1.38 -3.93
CA ALA A 42 4.12 -2.65 -4.66
C ALA A 42 3.29 -3.75 -3.98
N ILE A 43 3.37 -3.86 -2.65
CA ILE A 43 2.57 -4.81 -1.86
C ILE A 43 1.08 -4.53 -2.03
N GLU A 44 0.66 -3.26 -1.97
CA GLU A 44 -0.74 -2.85 -2.17
C GLU A 44 -1.26 -3.29 -3.54
N ARG A 45 -0.47 -3.07 -4.60
CA ARG A 45 -0.81 -3.51 -5.97
C ARG A 45 -0.89 -5.04 -6.08
N LEU A 46 0.03 -5.75 -5.43
CA LEU A 46 0.09 -7.21 -5.43
C LEU A 46 -1.18 -7.82 -4.82
N ILE A 47 -1.62 -7.32 -3.67
CA ILE A 47 -2.81 -7.83 -2.96
C ILE A 47 -4.13 -7.21 -3.44
N GLY A 48 -4.05 -6.21 -4.34
CA GLY A 48 -5.21 -5.45 -4.81
C GLY A 48 -5.80 -4.51 -3.75
N ALA A 49 -5.02 -4.12 -2.75
CA ALA A 49 -5.44 -3.16 -1.74
C ALA A 49 -5.40 -1.73 -2.30
N PRO A 50 -6.36 -0.87 -1.90
CA PRO A 50 -6.25 0.56 -2.19
C PRO A 50 -5.04 1.12 -1.46
N SER A 51 -4.32 2.05 -2.10
CA SER A 51 -3.10 2.58 -1.51
C SER A 51 -3.37 3.29 -0.18
N THR A 52 -2.42 3.22 0.75
CA THR A 52 -2.51 3.88 2.06
C THR A 52 -2.77 5.38 1.90
N LEU A 53 -2.18 6.00 0.87
CA LEU A 53 -2.42 7.39 0.52
C LEU A 53 -3.84 7.63 -0.01
N ALA A 54 -4.37 6.75 -0.87
CA ALA A 54 -5.75 6.84 -1.34
C ALA A 54 -6.74 6.61 -0.19
N GLN A 55 -6.45 5.68 0.72
CA GLN A 55 -7.23 5.46 1.94
C GLN A 55 -7.22 6.72 2.83
N TRP A 56 -6.07 7.36 3.00
CA TRP A 56 -5.96 8.61 3.74
C TRP A 56 -6.76 9.75 3.11
N PHE A 57 -6.72 9.89 1.78
CA PHE A 57 -7.53 10.88 1.07
C PHE A 57 -9.04 10.62 1.29
N MET A 58 -9.49 9.38 1.13
CA MET A 58 -10.89 9.00 1.41
C MET A 58 -11.30 9.30 2.86
N MET A 59 -10.44 8.98 3.83
CA MET A 59 -10.71 9.22 5.26
C MET A 59 -10.77 10.72 5.61
N THR A 60 -10.04 11.56 4.88
CA THR A 60 -9.93 13.00 5.16
C THR A 60 -10.87 13.85 4.30
N GLY A 61 -11.75 13.24 3.51
CA GLY A 61 -12.64 13.96 2.58
C GLY A 61 -11.87 14.70 1.49
N ARG A 62 -10.71 14.16 1.10
CA ARG A 62 -9.86 14.69 0.04
C ARG A 62 -9.98 13.84 -1.21
N ASN A 63 -9.80 14.47 -2.35
CA ASN A 63 -9.71 13.78 -3.63
C ASN A 63 -8.43 12.92 -3.69
N PRO A 64 -8.35 11.93 -4.61
CA PRO A 64 -7.17 11.07 -4.78
C PRO A 64 -5.85 11.79 -5.13
N ASP A 65 -5.93 13.08 -5.47
CA ASP A 65 -4.79 13.98 -5.72
C ASP A 65 -4.42 14.86 -4.50
N GLY A 66 -5.11 14.69 -3.37
CA GLY A 66 -4.91 15.45 -2.14
C GLY A 66 -5.60 16.81 -2.06
N SER A 67 -6.29 17.22 -3.12
CA SER A 67 -7.13 18.42 -3.10
C SER A 67 -8.34 18.22 -2.17
N ARG A 68 -8.84 19.30 -1.58
CA ARG A 68 -10.08 19.25 -0.80
C ARG A 68 -11.24 18.92 -1.74
N SER A 69 -12.03 17.90 -1.41
CA SER A 69 -13.36 17.79 -2.02
C SER A 69 -14.14 19.02 -1.56
N MET A 70 -14.48 19.92 -2.50
CA MET A 70 -15.39 21.02 -2.21
C MET A 70 -16.77 20.42 -1.93
N ASP A 71 -17.41 20.85 -0.85
CA ASP A 71 -18.82 20.58 -0.53
C ASP A 71 -19.76 21.01 -1.67
#